data_AF-A0A2H5ZMY7-F1
#
_entry.id   AF-A0A2H5ZMY7-F1
#
_cell.length_a   1.000
_cell.length_b   1.000
_cell.length_c   1.000
_cell.angle_alpha   90.00
_cell.angle_beta   90.00
_cell.angle_gamma   90.00
#
_symmetry.space_group_name_H-M   'P 1'
#
loop_
_entity.id
_entity.type
_entity.pdbx_description
1 polymer ?
#
loop_
_entity_poly.entity_id
_entity_poly.type
_entity_poly.pdbx_seq_one_letter_code
_entity_poly.pdbx_strand_id
1 'polypeptide(L)'
;MKKPRESNATVRPQQRADLSGVAQERTPPLPDAPYLPGHSTREDRRRALAFLDAVLPDDPKVPTSPTDWHGDPAWRLGVHLFHHGYFWEAHEAWERLWRRCAPGSEERELLHVLLQYSASALHYRCGRFHAARDVALRAAERLRKLRERGTKKVMGLGLARLAKRLDRHIAAAEQAPGKHSARVPRVQRLPFSRDNPLIQRTLGTSRNTQGPSQKFSTRPSVRKNASSCR
;
A
#
# COMPACT_ATOMS: atom_id res chain seq x y z
N MET A 1 -57.25 35.12 39.26
CA MET A 1 -57.16 33.77 38.64
C MET A 1 -55.71 33.32 38.67
N LYS A 2 -55.41 32.28 39.47
CA LYS A 2 -54.08 31.68 39.65
C LYS A 2 -53.83 30.68 38.52
N LYS A 3 -52.68 30.73 37.85
CA LYS A 3 -52.17 29.62 37.01
C LYS A 3 -51.11 28.83 37.79
N PRO A 4 -51.01 27.50 37.60
CA PRO A 4 -50.27 26.61 38.48
C PRO A 4 -48.80 26.44 38.09
N ARG A 5 -48.00 26.00 39.07
CA ARG A 5 -46.62 25.52 38.95
C ARG A 5 -46.61 24.05 38.52
N GLU A 6 -45.78 23.71 37.54
CA GLU A 6 -45.27 22.36 37.26
C GLU A 6 -43.80 22.53 36.80
N SER A 7 -42.83 22.29 37.69
CA SER A 7 -42.15 21.03 38.01
C SER A 7 -41.02 20.68 37.03
N ASN A 8 -39.80 20.89 37.54
CA ASN A 8 -38.52 20.49 36.97
C ASN A 8 -38.50 19.00 36.58
N ALA A 9 -38.19 18.71 35.33
CA ALA A 9 -37.66 17.41 34.90
C ALA A 9 -36.24 17.60 34.38
N THR A 10 -35.28 17.17 35.18
CA THR A 10 -33.85 17.10 34.85
C THR A 10 -33.64 16.18 33.65
N VAL A 11 -33.50 16.76 32.45
CA VAL A 11 -33.00 16.03 31.29
C VAL A 11 -31.48 15.97 31.41
N ARG A 12 -30.97 14.79 31.78
CA ARG A 12 -29.55 14.44 31.72
C ARG A 12 -29.01 14.78 30.33
N PRO A 13 -27.89 15.52 30.19
CA PRO A 13 -27.26 15.66 28.90
C PRO A 13 -26.83 14.27 28.44
N GLN A 14 -27.44 13.77 27.37
CA GLN A 14 -26.95 12.61 26.66
C GLN A 14 -25.50 12.91 26.29
N GLN A 15 -24.60 12.09 26.85
CA GLN A 15 -23.18 12.10 26.54
C GLN A 15 -23.06 12.04 25.01
N ARG A 16 -22.71 13.17 24.40
CA ARG A 16 -22.10 13.17 23.08
C ARG A 16 -20.88 12.29 23.23
N ALA A 17 -20.92 11.10 22.64
CA ALA A 17 -19.77 10.25 22.53
C ALA A 17 -18.69 11.10 21.86
N ASP A 18 -17.75 11.52 22.68
CA ASP A 18 -16.53 12.19 22.27
C ASP A 18 -15.76 11.18 21.42
N LEU A 19 -15.98 11.23 20.11
CA LEU A 19 -15.22 10.47 19.12
C LEU A 19 -13.91 11.19 18.76
N SER A 20 -13.49 12.21 19.52
CA SER A 20 -12.13 12.75 19.45
C SER A 20 -11.15 11.87 20.25
N GLY A 21 -11.10 10.60 19.87
CA GLY A 21 -10.28 9.60 20.55
C GLY A 21 -9.81 8.51 19.59
N VAL A 22 -8.60 8.70 19.05
CA VAL A 22 -7.79 7.64 18.42
C VAL A 22 -8.28 7.14 17.06
N ALA A 23 -8.29 8.00 16.03
CA ALA A 23 -8.28 7.54 14.64
C ALA A 23 -6.92 6.89 14.34
N GLN A 24 -6.82 5.61 14.66
CA GLN A 24 -5.57 4.89 14.71
C GLN A 24 -4.95 4.77 13.31
N GLU A 25 -3.68 5.18 13.22
CA GLU A 25 -2.77 5.16 12.07
C GLU A 25 -2.49 3.75 11.49
N ARG A 26 -3.46 2.83 11.51
CA ARG A 26 -3.29 1.48 11.01
C ARG A 26 -3.33 1.52 9.49
N THR A 27 -2.30 0.95 8.87
CA THR A 27 -2.32 0.70 7.43
C THR A 27 -3.54 -0.17 7.11
N PRO A 28 -4.40 0.24 6.18
CA PRO A 28 -5.61 -0.52 5.83
C PRO A 28 -5.22 -1.92 5.34
N PRO A 29 -6.09 -2.93 5.55
CA PRO A 29 -5.85 -4.27 5.04
C PRO A 29 -5.76 -4.25 3.50
N LEU A 30 -5.02 -5.20 2.93
CA LEU A 30 -4.98 -5.39 1.48
C LEU A 30 -6.32 -5.98 1.01
N PRO A 31 -6.75 -5.68 -0.24
CA PRO A 31 -7.83 -6.43 -0.88
C PRO A 31 -7.51 -7.93 -0.94
N ASP A 32 -8.53 -8.78 -1.03
CA ASP A 32 -8.37 -10.24 -1.07
C ASP A 32 -7.49 -10.72 -2.23
N ALA A 33 -7.61 -10.06 -3.38
CA ALA A 33 -6.82 -10.34 -4.56
C ALA A 33 -6.54 -9.04 -5.33
N PRO A 34 -5.36 -8.95 -5.99
CA PRO A 34 -5.02 -7.77 -6.76
C PRO A 34 -5.68 -7.82 -8.15
N TYR A 35 -6.12 -6.67 -8.65
CA TYR A 35 -6.72 -6.58 -9.97
C TYR A 35 -5.69 -6.77 -11.10
N LEU A 36 -6.06 -7.59 -12.09
CA LEU A 36 -5.27 -7.97 -13.24
C LEU A 36 -6.10 -7.85 -14.53
N PRO A 37 -5.89 -6.82 -15.35
CA PRO A 37 -6.61 -6.71 -16.63
C PRO A 37 -6.42 -7.95 -17.50
N GLY A 38 -7.51 -8.51 -18.01
CA GLY A 38 -7.52 -9.74 -18.81
C GLY A 38 -7.52 -11.05 -18.02
N HIS A 39 -7.35 -11.00 -16.70
CA HIS A 39 -7.44 -12.17 -15.80
C HIS A 39 -8.53 -12.01 -14.74
N SER A 40 -8.71 -10.80 -14.21
CA SER A 40 -9.75 -10.44 -13.27
C SER A 40 -11.06 -10.08 -14.00
N THR A 41 -12.18 -10.32 -13.34
CA THR A 41 -13.51 -10.01 -13.87
C THR A 41 -13.85 -8.53 -13.74
N ARG A 42 -14.95 -8.11 -14.37
CA ARG A 42 -15.52 -6.76 -14.17
C ARG A 42 -15.95 -6.52 -12.72
N GLU A 43 -16.40 -7.57 -12.04
CA GLU A 43 -16.84 -7.48 -10.65
C GLU A 43 -15.66 -7.33 -9.70
N ASP A 44 -14.52 -7.98 -10.00
CA ASP A 44 -13.29 -7.79 -9.23
C ASP A 44 -12.78 -6.35 -9.34
N ARG A 45 -12.89 -5.74 -10.53
CA ARG A 45 -12.60 -4.31 -10.70
C ARG A 45 -13.52 -3.44 -9.84
N ARG A 46 -14.82 -3.74 -9.83
CA ARG A 46 -15.80 -3.01 -9.02
C ARG A 46 -15.47 -3.11 -7.53
N ARG A 47 -15.14 -4.30 -7.04
CA ARG A 47 -14.73 -4.52 -5.65
C ARG A 47 -13.45 -3.78 -5.28
N ALA A 48 -12.45 -3.77 -6.17
CA ALA A 48 -11.21 -3.03 -5.95
C ALA A 48 -11.42 -1.51 -5.93
N LEU A 49 -12.30 -0.97 -6.79
CA LEU A 49 -12.74 0.43 -6.73
C LEU A 49 -13.46 0.75 -5.41
N ALA A 50 -14.43 -0.09 -5.02
CA ALA A 50 -15.19 0.10 -3.79
C ALA A 50 -14.29 0.06 -2.54
N PHE A 51 -13.26 -0.78 -2.52
CA PHE A 51 -12.23 -0.77 -1.49
C PHE A 51 -11.50 0.59 -1.44
N LEU A 52 -11.06 1.11 -2.59
CA LEU A 52 -10.38 2.40 -2.65
C LEU A 52 -11.31 3.53 -2.20
N ASP A 53 -12.58 3.52 -2.57
CA ASP A 53 -13.57 4.52 -2.15
C ASP A 53 -13.84 4.48 -0.64
N ALA A 54 -13.86 3.30 -0.05
CA ALA A 54 -14.04 3.15 1.39
C ALA A 54 -12.83 3.65 2.21
N VAL A 55 -11.62 3.55 1.65
CA VAL A 55 -10.37 3.86 2.36
C VAL A 55 -9.85 5.27 2.03
N LEU A 56 -10.11 5.76 0.81
CA LEU A 56 -9.69 7.07 0.32
C LEU A 56 -10.93 7.93 0.03
N PRO A 57 -11.41 8.72 1.00
CA PRO A 57 -12.42 9.74 0.69
C PRO A 57 -11.87 10.68 -0.40
N ASP A 58 -12.56 10.74 -1.54
CA ASP A 58 -12.19 11.63 -2.64
C ASP A 58 -12.63 13.06 -2.30
N ASP A 59 -11.71 13.87 -1.75
CA ASP A 59 -11.93 15.31 -1.63
C ASP A 59 -11.05 16.04 -2.66
N PRO A 60 -11.61 16.38 -3.84
CA PRO A 60 -10.89 17.07 -4.89
C PRO A 60 -10.46 18.49 -4.50
N LYS A 61 -10.96 19.04 -3.38
CA LYS A 61 -10.67 20.40 -2.94
C LYS A 61 -9.45 20.51 -2.01
N VAL A 62 -8.91 19.40 -1.52
CA VAL A 62 -7.74 19.40 -0.63
C VAL A 62 -6.46 19.36 -1.47
N PRO A 63 -5.71 20.47 -1.61
CA PRO A 63 -4.50 20.48 -2.40
C PRO A 63 -3.45 19.57 -1.77
N THR A 64 -2.67 18.89 -2.59
CA THR A 64 -1.51 18.14 -2.10
C THR A 64 -0.48 19.11 -1.56
N SER A 65 -0.16 19.03 -0.27
CA SER A 65 0.90 19.84 0.35
C SER A 65 2.28 19.26 0.03
N PRO A 66 3.22 20.06 -0.54
CA PRO A 66 4.62 19.68 -0.73
C PRO A 66 5.35 19.27 0.56
N THR A 67 4.87 19.72 1.72
CA THR A 67 5.48 19.45 3.02
C THR A 67 4.74 18.37 3.82
N ASP A 68 3.44 18.17 3.58
CA ASP A 68 2.58 17.24 4.33
C ASP A 68 2.11 16.01 3.52
N TRP A 69 2.81 15.69 2.44
CA TRP A 69 2.53 14.49 1.63
C TRP A 69 2.56 13.17 2.42
N HIS A 70 3.27 13.13 3.55
CA HIS A 70 3.43 11.93 4.36
C HIS A 70 2.18 11.59 5.17
N GLY A 71 1.37 12.60 5.51
CA GLY A 71 0.06 12.44 6.13
C GLY A 71 -1.03 12.02 5.15
N ASP A 72 -0.84 12.27 3.84
CA ASP A 72 -1.85 12.02 2.83
C ASP A 72 -2.20 10.52 2.71
N PRO A 73 -3.48 10.13 2.88
CA PRO A 73 -3.88 8.73 2.88
C PRO A 73 -3.67 8.07 1.52
N ALA A 74 -3.85 8.79 0.41
CA ALA A 74 -3.67 8.25 -0.94
C ALA A 74 -2.18 7.99 -1.24
N TRP A 75 -1.30 8.87 -0.76
CA TRP A 75 0.15 8.62 -0.81
C TRP A 75 0.51 7.34 -0.07
N ARG A 76 0.15 7.25 1.22
CA ARG A 76 0.48 6.11 2.10
C ARG A 76 -0.09 4.80 1.56
N LEU A 77 -1.34 4.81 1.10
CA LEU A 77 -2.00 3.64 0.55
C LEU A 77 -1.35 3.18 -0.75
N GLY A 78 -1.09 4.08 -1.70
CA GLY A 78 -0.44 3.72 -2.96
C GLY A 78 0.94 3.09 -2.74
N VAL A 79 1.73 3.62 -1.81
CA VAL A 79 3.01 3.01 -1.39
C VAL A 79 2.81 1.61 -0.84
N HIS A 80 1.84 1.44 0.05
CA HIS A 80 1.55 0.15 0.66
C HIS A 80 1.12 -0.88 -0.39
N LEU A 81 0.17 -0.55 -1.25
CA LEU A 81 -0.34 -1.42 -2.32
C LEU A 81 0.75 -1.80 -3.31
N PHE A 82 1.55 -0.83 -3.76
CA PHE A 82 2.64 -1.07 -4.71
C PHE A 82 3.66 -2.07 -4.14
N HIS A 83 4.03 -1.94 -2.86
CA HIS A 83 4.95 -2.86 -2.19
C HIS A 83 4.44 -4.30 -2.11
N HIS A 84 3.13 -4.51 -2.15
CA HIS A 84 2.49 -5.83 -2.10
C HIS A 84 2.07 -6.33 -3.49
N GLY A 85 2.37 -5.58 -4.56
CA GLY A 85 2.09 -5.98 -5.94
C GLY A 85 0.68 -5.63 -6.41
N TYR A 86 -0.08 -4.85 -5.65
CA TYR A 86 -1.39 -4.33 -6.02
C TYR A 86 -1.21 -3.11 -6.93
N PHE A 87 -0.63 -3.33 -8.09
CA PHE A 87 -0.15 -2.25 -8.97
C PHE A 87 -1.28 -1.43 -9.57
N TRP A 88 -2.42 -2.06 -9.84
CA TRP A 88 -3.59 -1.34 -10.34
C TRP A 88 -4.18 -0.45 -9.25
N GLU A 89 -4.37 -0.98 -8.05
CA GLU A 89 -4.91 -0.24 -6.91
C GLU A 89 -3.95 0.89 -6.50
N ALA A 90 -2.63 0.66 -6.56
CA ALA A 90 -1.64 1.69 -6.31
C ALA A 90 -1.71 2.82 -7.36
N HIS A 91 -1.94 2.48 -8.63
CA HIS A 91 -2.13 3.45 -9.71
C HIS A 91 -3.34 4.35 -9.40
N GLU A 92 -4.50 3.75 -9.11
CA GLU A 92 -5.73 4.49 -8.82
C GLU A 92 -5.60 5.37 -7.57
N ALA A 93 -4.94 4.87 -6.51
CA ALA A 93 -4.67 5.64 -5.30
C ALA A 93 -3.81 6.88 -5.61
N TRP A 94 -2.69 6.72 -6.33
CA TRP A 94 -1.84 7.85 -6.72
C TRP A 94 -2.49 8.77 -7.74
N GLU A 95 -3.45 8.31 -8.54
CA GLU A 95 -4.15 9.17 -9.49
C GLU A 95 -5.05 10.18 -8.78
N ARG A 96 -5.73 9.78 -7.70
CA ARG A 96 -6.48 10.70 -6.83
C ARG A 96 -5.58 11.81 -6.27
N LEU A 97 -4.35 11.46 -5.89
CA LEU A 97 -3.38 12.43 -5.39
C LEU A 97 -2.83 13.33 -6.51
N TRP A 98 -2.54 12.76 -7.69
CA TRP A 98 -2.03 13.49 -8.85
C TRP A 98 -3.02 14.55 -9.35
N ARG A 99 -4.32 14.25 -9.34
CA ARG A 99 -5.39 15.18 -9.73
C ARG A 99 -5.42 16.44 -8.84
N ARG A 100 -5.02 16.31 -7.56
CA ARG A 100 -4.98 17.41 -6.57
C ARG A 100 -3.69 18.23 -6.60
N CYS A 101 -2.66 17.80 -7.33
CA CYS A 101 -1.40 18.53 -7.42
C CYS A 101 -1.46 19.71 -8.39
N ALA A 102 -0.82 20.81 -8.03
CA ALA A 102 -0.69 21.99 -8.89
C ALA A 102 -0.03 21.62 -10.24
N PRO A 103 -0.52 22.16 -11.38
CA PRO A 103 0.13 21.98 -12.67
C PRO A 103 1.61 22.40 -12.64
N GLY A 104 2.49 21.61 -13.25
CA GLY A 104 3.93 21.89 -13.34
C GLY A 104 4.75 21.63 -12.06
N SER A 105 4.09 21.37 -10.92
CA SER A 105 4.75 21.04 -9.66
C SER A 105 5.58 19.75 -9.74
N GLU A 106 6.64 19.66 -8.92
CA GLU A 106 7.51 18.49 -8.86
C GLU A 106 6.78 17.26 -8.35
N GLU A 107 5.84 17.44 -7.42
CA GLU A 107 4.95 16.41 -6.89
C GLU A 107 4.10 15.79 -8.00
N ARG A 108 3.51 16.64 -8.85
CA ARG A 108 2.70 16.18 -9.98
C ARG A 108 3.54 15.38 -10.98
N GLU A 109 4.76 15.82 -11.27
CA GLU A 109 5.67 15.10 -12.15
C GLU A 109 6.13 13.76 -11.54
N LEU A 110 6.49 13.75 -10.24
CA LEU A 110 6.84 12.52 -9.53
C LEU A 110 5.67 11.53 -9.54
N LEU A 111 4.45 11.97 -9.21
CA LEU A 111 3.28 11.10 -9.20
C LEU A 111 2.99 10.56 -10.59
N HIS A 112 3.19 11.35 -11.64
CA HIS A 112 3.06 10.86 -13.01
C HIS A 112 4.11 9.78 -13.33
N VAL A 113 5.36 9.92 -12.86
CA VAL A 113 6.36 8.83 -12.94
C VAL A 113 5.85 7.57 -12.23
N LEU A 114 5.28 7.69 -11.04
CA LEU A 114 4.77 6.56 -10.26
C LEU A 114 3.53 5.91 -10.88
N LEU A 115 2.63 6.69 -11.49
CA LEU A 115 1.49 6.19 -12.25
C LEU A 115 1.94 5.33 -13.43
N GLN A 116 2.91 5.83 -14.20
CA GLN A 116 3.49 5.09 -15.32
C GLN A 116 4.24 3.84 -14.82
N TYR A 117 5.00 3.94 -13.74
CA TYR A 117 5.70 2.78 -13.19
C TYR A 117 4.72 1.71 -12.70
N SER A 118 3.60 2.09 -12.08
CA SER A 118 2.54 1.15 -11.68
C SER A 118 1.91 0.45 -12.87
N ALA A 119 1.58 1.20 -13.93
CA ALA A 119 1.06 0.63 -15.16
C ALA A 119 2.06 -0.33 -15.81
N SER A 120 3.35 0.04 -15.85
CA SER A 120 4.43 -0.80 -16.36
C SER A 120 4.57 -2.10 -15.56
N ALA A 121 4.58 -2.02 -14.22
CA ALA A 121 4.65 -3.18 -13.35
C ALA A 121 3.41 -4.09 -13.49
N LEU A 122 2.22 -3.51 -13.71
CA LEU A 122 1.00 -4.26 -14.02
C LEU A 122 1.11 -4.99 -15.36
N HIS A 123 1.59 -4.32 -16.43
CA HIS A 123 1.84 -4.98 -17.71
C HIS A 123 2.82 -6.14 -17.57
N TYR A 124 3.91 -5.93 -16.83
CA TYR A 124 4.92 -6.95 -16.57
C TYR A 124 4.30 -8.16 -15.87
N ARG A 125 3.48 -7.91 -14.84
CA ARG A 125 2.77 -8.98 -14.10
C ARG A 125 1.78 -9.76 -14.96
N CYS A 126 1.17 -9.12 -15.95
CA CYS A 126 0.31 -9.75 -16.94
C CYS A 126 1.06 -10.41 -18.11
N GLY A 127 2.40 -10.54 -18.06
CA GLY A 127 3.20 -11.13 -19.14
C GLY A 127 3.33 -10.23 -20.39
N ARG A 128 2.89 -8.97 -20.32
CA ARG A 128 2.95 -7.99 -21.42
C ARG A 128 4.27 -7.22 -21.37
N PHE A 129 5.39 -7.93 -21.52
CA PHE A 129 6.73 -7.40 -21.26
C PHE A 129 7.14 -6.23 -22.18
N HIS A 130 6.79 -6.28 -23.46
CA HIS A 130 7.07 -5.16 -24.39
C HIS A 130 6.35 -3.87 -23.94
N ALA A 131 5.05 -3.98 -23.62
CA ALA A 131 4.28 -2.85 -23.12
C ALA A 131 4.83 -2.34 -21.77
N ALA A 132 5.25 -3.26 -20.89
CA ALA A 132 5.90 -2.90 -19.63
C ALA A 132 7.16 -2.05 -19.86
N ARG A 133 8.05 -2.51 -20.75
CA ARG A 133 9.28 -1.77 -21.12
C ARG A 133 8.96 -0.38 -21.65
N ASP A 134 8.05 -0.27 -22.62
CA ASP A 134 7.76 1.03 -23.27
C ASP A 134 7.13 2.04 -22.30
N VAL A 135 6.30 1.59 -21.36
CA VAL A 135 5.77 2.45 -20.31
C VAL A 135 6.88 2.85 -19.33
N ALA A 136 7.77 1.93 -18.95
CA ALA A 136 8.88 2.21 -18.04
C ALA A 136 9.89 3.20 -18.63
N LEU A 137 10.19 3.11 -19.93
CA LEU A 137 11.06 4.07 -20.62
C LEU A 137 10.48 5.49 -20.58
N ARG A 138 9.17 5.64 -20.77
CA ARG A 138 8.49 6.94 -20.62
C ARG A 138 8.57 7.48 -19.18
N ALA A 139 8.44 6.59 -18.19
CA ALA A 139 8.57 6.95 -16.78
C ALA A 139 10.00 7.39 -16.46
N ALA A 140 11.00 6.68 -16.98
CA ALA A 140 12.41 7.00 -16.80
C ALA A 140 12.78 8.34 -17.44
N GLU A 141 12.29 8.61 -18.65
CA GLU A 141 12.50 9.88 -19.35
C GLU A 141 11.88 11.06 -18.59
N ARG A 142 10.65 10.90 -18.06
CA ARG A 142 10.04 11.93 -17.22
C ARG A 142 10.84 12.17 -15.94
N LEU A 143 11.31 11.11 -15.29
CA LEU A 143 12.15 11.21 -14.10
C LEU A 143 13.50 11.88 -14.40
N ARG A 144 14.09 11.62 -15.56
CA ARG A 144 15.32 12.30 -16.02
C ARG A 144 15.11 13.81 -16.11
N LYS A 145 14.05 14.24 -16.80
CA LYS A 145 13.70 15.67 -16.90
C LYS A 145 13.47 16.34 -15.55
N LEU A 146 12.83 15.62 -14.62
CA LEU A 146 12.64 16.12 -13.25
C LEU A 146 13.98 16.30 -12.52
N ARG A 147 14.91 15.36 -12.67
CA ARG A 147 16.25 15.43 -12.06
C ARG A 147 17.12 16.54 -12.65
N GLU A 148 16.97 16.85 -13.93
CA GLU A 148 17.70 17.92 -14.63
C GLU A 148 17.38 19.32 -14.09
N ARG A 149 16.25 19.47 -13.39
CA ARG A 149 15.91 20.70 -12.65
C ARG A 149 16.76 20.90 -11.38
N GLY A 150 17.66 19.97 -11.06
CA GLY A 150 18.49 19.98 -9.83
C GLY A 150 17.84 19.26 -8.64
N THR A 151 16.62 18.76 -8.80
CA THR A 151 15.83 18.11 -7.75
C THR A 151 16.43 16.76 -7.37
N LYS A 152 16.76 16.58 -6.08
CA LYS A 152 17.34 15.32 -5.57
C LYS A 152 16.29 14.39 -4.99
N LYS A 153 15.23 14.96 -4.38
CA LYS A 153 14.20 14.25 -3.62
C LYS A 153 12.88 14.99 -3.74
N VAL A 154 11.80 14.26 -3.96
CA VAL A 154 10.42 14.77 -4.00
C VAL A 154 9.56 13.81 -3.18
N MET A 155 8.66 14.32 -2.34
CA MET A 155 7.77 13.51 -1.48
C MET A 155 8.46 12.34 -0.76
N GLY A 156 9.64 12.56 -0.20
CA GLY A 156 10.36 11.48 0.50
C GLY A 156 11.16 10.51 -0.38
N LEU A 157 10.97 10.53 -1.71
CA LEU A 157 11.62 9.63 -2.66
C LEU A 157 12.89 10.25 -3.25
N GLY A 158 14.03 9.56 -3.10
CA GLY A 158 15.28 9.95 -3.75
C GLY A 158 15.24 9.60 -5.24
N LEU A 159 15.28 10.62 -6.10
CA LEU A 159 15.05 10.47 -7.55
C LEU A 159 16.12 9.60 -8.22
N ALA A 160 17.38 9.70 -7.77
CA ALA A 160 18.45 8.83 -8.27
C ALA A 160 18.24 7.35 -7.93
N ARG A 161 17.63 7.05 -6.77
CA ARG A 161 17.34 5.67 -6.37
C ARG A 161 16.11 5.12 -7.10
N LEU A 162 15.14 5.97 -7.42
CA LEU A 162 14.00 5.63 -8.28
C LEU A 162 14.44 5.34 -9.71
N ALA A 163 15.34 6.16 -10.27
CA ALA A 163 15.91 5.94 -11.61
C ALA A 163 16.57 4.55 -11.70
N LYS A 164 17.46 4.23 -10.76
CA LYS A 164 18.08 2.90 -10.69
C LYS A 164 17.07 1.74 -10.57
N ARG A 165 15.87 1.97 -10.04
CA ARG A 165 14.81 0.93 -10.01
C ARG A 165 14.13 0.79 -11.36
N LEU A 166 13.80 1.91 -12.01
CA LEU A 166 13.24 1.89 -13.36
C LEU A 166 14.20 1.21 -14.34
N ASP A 167 15.51 1.52 -14.28
CA ASP A 167 16.52 0.87 -15.13
C ASP A 167 16.53 -0.66 -14.95
N ARG A 168 16.48 -1.14 -13.70
CA ARG A 168 16.38 -2.58 -13.41
C ARG A 168 15.06 -3.17 -13.89
N HIS A 169 13.96 -2.43 -13.82
CA HIS A 169 12.66 -2.89 -14.31
C HIS A 169 12.64 -3.00 -15.83
N ILE A 170 13.21 -2.01 -16.53
CA ILE A 170 13.37 -2.00 -17.99
C ILE A 170 14.21 -3.20 -18.42
N ALA A 171 15.38 -3.39 -17.83
CA ALA A 171 16.25 -4.53 -18.13
C ALA A 171 15.54 -5.88 -17.87
N ALA A 172 14.77 -5.99 -16.78
CA ALA A 172 13.99 -7.19 -16.50
C ALA A 172 12.85 -7.43 -17.51
N ALA A 173 12.27 -6.38 -18.09
CA ALA A 173 11.27 -6.47 -19.16
C ALA A 173 11.88 -6.84 -20.52
N GLU A 174 13.12 -6.42 -20.79
CA GLU A 174 13.86 -6.77 -22.00
C GLU A 174 14.35 -8.22 -21.99
N GLN A 175 14.80 -8.71 -20.84
CA GLN A 175 15.29 -10.08 -20.66
C GLN A 175 14.16 -11.10 -20.49
N ALA A 176 12.92 -10.65 -20.32
CA ALA A 176 11.81 -11.56 -20.10
C ALA A 176 11.56 -12.42 -21.35
N PRO A 177 11.47 -13.75 -21.21
CA PRO A 177 11.21 -14.65 -22.33
C PRO A 177 9.92 -14.24 -23.05
N GLY A 178 10.03 -14.00 -24.36
CA GLY A 178 8.94 -13.49 -25.18
C GLY A 178 7.65 -14.32 -25.08
N LYS A 179 6.51 -13.62 -25.05
CA LYS A 179 5.09 -14.06 -25.07
C LYS A 179 4.63 -15.26 -24.21
N HIS A 180 5.47 -16.13 -23.66
CA HIS A 180 5.05 -17.47 -23.18
C HIS A 180 5.63 -18.02 -21.86
N SER A 181 6.42 -17.29 -21.06
CA SER A 181 6.93 -17.90 -19.80
C SER A 181 6.20 -17.45 -18.54
N ALA A 182 5.60 -18.45 -17.90
CA ALA A 182 4.64 -18.43 -16.80
C ALA A 182 5.23 -18.22 -15.39
N ARG A 183 6.24 -17.37 -15.22
CA ARG A 183 6.69 -16.98 -13.86
C ARG A 183 6.62 -15.48 -13.67
N VAL A 184 5.61 -15.05 -12.91
CA VAL A 184 5.49 -13.69 -12.38
C VAL A 184 6.64 -13.44 -11.42
N PRO A 185 7.57 -12.52 -11.72
CA PRO A 185 8.70 -12.24 -10.82
C PRO A 185 8.23 -11.57 -9.53
N ARG A 186 8.98 -11.77 -8.44
CA ARG A 186 8.68 -11.15 -7.14
C ARG A 186 8.57 -9.63 -7.28
N VAL A 187 7.55 -9.07 -6.63
CA VAL A 187 7.21 -7.64 -6.58
C VAL A 187 8.44 -6.78 -6.27
N GLN A 188 8.71 -5.78 -7.12
CA GLN A 188 9.76 -4.80 -6.88
C GLN A 188 9.28 -3.79 -5.82
N ARG A 189 9.98 -3.69 -4.68
CA ARG A 189 9.69 -2.64 -3.68
C ARG A 189 10.15 -1.27 -4.17
N LEU A 190 9.54 -0.17 -3.74
CA LEU A 190 10.00 1.19 -4.04
C LEU A 190 11.20 1.60 -3.16
N PRO A 191 11.99 2.61 -3.57
CA PRO A 191 13.24 2.99 -2.93
C PRO A 191 13.07 4.16 -1.94
N PHE A 192 12.21 4.06 -0.93
CA PHE A 192 12.18 5.13 0.08
C PHE A 192 13.49 5.19 0.88
N SER A 193 13.78 6.37 1.46
CA SER A 193 14.90 6.49 2.42
C SER A 193 14.70 5.52 3.58
N ARG A 194 15.78 5.05 4.20
CA ARG A 194 15.70 4.22 5.43
C ARG A 194 15.00 4.95 6.57
N ASP A 195 14.99 6.28 6.51
CA ASP A 195 14.35 7.20 7.44
C ASP A 195 12.86 7.40 7.14
N ASN A 196 12.28 6.69 6.17
CA ASN A 196 10.85 6.76 5.91
C ASN A 196 10.09 5.90 6.96
N PRO A 197 9.26 6.50 7.82
CA PRO A 197 8.53 5.78 8.88
C PRO A 197 7.60 4.69 8.35
N LEU A 198 7.17 4.77 7.07
CA LEU A 198 6.36 3.73 6.42
C LEU A 198 7.15 2.46 6.10
N ILE A 199 8.47 2.55 5.90
CA ILE A 199 9.36 1.39 5.74
C ILE A 199 9.54 0.68 7.09
N GLN A 200 9.69 1.43 8.18
CA GLN A 200 9.95 0.84 9.50
C GLN A 200 8.75 0.03 10.02
N ARG A 201 7.51 0.44 9.69
CA ARG A 201 6.30 -0.33 10.06
C ARG A 201 6.00 -1.52 9.14
N THR A 202 6.30 -1.45 7.84
CA THR A 202 6.15 -2.62 6.92
C THR A 202 7.28 -3.64 7.03
N LEU A 203 8.44 -3.26 7.56
CA LEU A 203 9.57 -4.13 7.87
C LEU A 203 9.65 -4.52 9.34
N GLY A 204 8.56 -4.32 10.11
CA GLY A 204 8.41 -4.78 11.49
C GLY A 204 8.56 -6.29 11.58
N THR A 205 9.83 -6.69 11.67
CA THR A 205 10.41 -7.96 12.07
C THR A 205 9.43 -8.83 12.84
N SER A 206 8.97 -9.90 12.20
CA SER A 206 8.79 -11.18 12.89
C SER A 206 10.18 -11.61 13.39
N ARG A 207 10.60 -11.03 14.52
CA ARG A 207 11.47 -11.74 15.46
C ARG A 207 10.50 -12.50 16.34
N ASN A 208 10.16 -13.70 15.90
CA ASN A 208 9.53 -14.69 16.75
C ASN A 208 10.51 -14.95 17.90
N THR A 209 10.29 -14.28 19.01
CA THR A 209 10.91 -14.59 20.28
C THR A 209 10.55 -16.01 20.62
N GLN A 210 11.58 -16.82 20.84
CA GLN A 210 11.50 -18.17 21.37
C GLN A 210 10.46 -18.22 22.50
N GLY A 211 9.34 -18.90 22.24
CA GLY A 211 8.47 -19.37 23.31
C GLY A 211 9.25 -20.37 24.17
N PRO A 212 9.11 -20.35 25.49
CA PRO A 212 9.91 -21.19 26.36
C PRO A 212 9.57 -22.66 26.13
N SER A 213 10.62 -23.47 25.93
CA SER A 213 10.56 -24.93 25.95
C SER A 213 9.83 -25.41 27.20
N GLN A 214 8.61 -25.93 27.04
CA GLN A 214 8.01 -26.76 28.07
C GLN A 214 8.76 -28.07 28.13
N LYS A 215 9.58 -28.19 29.18
CA LYS A 215 10.24 -29.41 29.60
C LYS A 215 9.15 -30.40 30.06
N PHE A 216 8.82 -31.38 29.23
CA PHE A 216 8.16 -32.59 29.74
C PHE A 216 9.21 -33.41 30.48
N SER A 217 9.20 -33.31 31.80
CA SER A 217 9.93 -34.19 32.70
C SER A 217 9.06 -34.48 33.91
N THR A 218 8.46 -35.67 33.93
CA THR A 218 8.19 -36.42 35.14
C THR A 218 8.35 -37.91 34.86
N ARG A 219 8.76 -38.59 35.93
CA ARG A 219 9.55 -39.83 36.01
C ARG A 219 8.69 -41.10 36.02
N PRO A 220 9.32 -42.29 35.98
CA PRO A 220 8.65 -43.56 35.73
C PRO A 220 7.99 -44.15 36.98
N SER A 221 6.98 -44.98 36.78
CA SER A 221 6.53 -45.97 37.77
C SER A 221 6.52 -47.36 37.15
N VAL A 222 6.87 -48.33 37.98
CA VAL A 222 7.42 -49.65 37.66
C VAL A 222 6.45 -50.72 38.16
N ARG A 223 6.23 -51.76 37.33
CA ARG A 223 5.75 -53.13 37.64
C ARG A 223 4.25 -53.26 38.06
N LYS A 224 3.51 -54.34 37.76
CA LYS A 224 3.79 -55.67 37.19
C LYS A 224 2.46 -56.40 36.88
N ASN A 225 2.60 -57.51 36.15
CA ASN A 225 1.72 -58.68 36.01
C ASN A 225 0.49 -58.54 35.11
N ALA A 226 -0.01 -59.57 34.42
CA ALA A 226 0.43 -60.89 33.95
C ALA A 226 -0.82 -61.49 33.26
N SER A 227 -0.63 -62.45 32.34
CA SER A 227 -1.69 -63.37 31.82
C SER A 227 -2.66 -62.76 30.79
N SER A 228 -3.15 -63.42 29.74
CA SER A 228 -2.98 -64.75 29.15
C SER A 228 -3.72 -64.73 27.79
N CYS A 229 -3.34 -65.65 26.90
CA CYS A 229 -3.95 -66.03 25.63
C CYS A 229 -5.49 -66.03 25.58
N ARG A 230 -6.07 -65.56 24.47
CA ARG A 230 -6.65 -66.34 23.36
C ARG A 230 -7.20 -65.42 22.28
#